data_AF-A0A2V1AH25-F1
#
_entry.id   AF-A0A2V1AH25-F1
#
_cell.length_a   1.000
_cell.length_b   1.000
_cell.length_c   1.000
_cell.angle_alpha   90.00
_cell.angle_beta   90.00
_cell.angle_gamma   90.00
#
_symmetry.space_group_name_H-M   'P 1'
#
loop_
_entity.id
_entity.type
_entity.pdbx_description
1 polymer ?
#
loop_
_entity_poly.entity_id
_entity_poly.type
_entity_poly.pdbx_seq_one_letter_code
_entity_poly.pdbx_strand_id
1 'polypeptide(L)'
;MAYSETISQAIAEGAKLYAIKQYDEAATKYADACASYNEEHGEDDADLLLLYGKALFQSAVTRSGMLGGIGDNEEEQEEKEEEENDDGNFHFEDGIAPEVDDDENAEPEKEQDNEENEENQEAPQEQEEEAGPEQSDFEVAWEILELTRSLLDNKLKEESAEGLESPYLKDADETPSSSYVATIKKLSEVYDLLGEVSLEAENFAQAATDLQSCLELRQKLYSADNGLVSECHYKLSLALEFSLADDSRAKATEQMKYAIESVKLRNTKETDEEKKKDNDSLLRDMEERYKELKKSPKADLQAQQMDIIKGIMGEAVSGEGSSAAKAVQDLSNMVKKKPAVNDLSSMVKKRKAKPDESESKKPKK
;
A
#
# COMPACT_ATOMS: atom_id res chain seq x y z
N MET A 1 23.21 -1.65 20.31
CA MET A 1 24.06 -0.94 21.29
C MET A 1 23.14 -0.13 22.20
N ALA A 2 23.59 0.35 23.35
CA ALA A 2 22.77 1.29 24.13
C ALA A 2 22.91 2.67 23.49
N TYR A 3 21.79 3.33 23.21
CA TYR A 3 21.77 4.70 22.68
C TYR A 3 22.28 5.71 23.72
N SER A 4 22.76 6.87 23.27
CA SER A 4 23.06 7.99 24.17
C SER A 4 21.80 8.48 24.87
N GLU A 5 21.95 9.25 25.95
CA GLU A 5 20.83 9.81 26.70
C GLU A 5 19.95 10.71 25.82
N THR A 6 20.58 11.53 24.97
CA THR A 6 19.91 12.42 24.00
C THR A 6 19.07 11.63 23.01
N ILE A 7 19.63 10.59 22.39
CA ILE A 7 18.92 9.74 21.43
C ILE A 7 17.77 9.00 22.12
N SER A 8 18.02 8.45 23.32
CA SER A 8 17.00 7.74 24.10
C SER A 8 15.83 8.65 24.48
N GLN A 9 16.10 9.90 24.84
CA GLN A 9 15.07 10.89 25.14
C GLN A 9 14.23 11.22 23.90
N ALA A 10 14.87 11.46 22.76
CA ALA A 10 14.16 11.74 21.50
C ALA A 10 13.26 10.57 21.07
N ILE A 11 13.72 9.33 21.21
CA ILE A 11 12.91 8.12 20.95
C ILE A 11 11.70 8.08 21.88
N ALA A 12 11.88 8.33 23.17
CA ALA A 12 10.80 8.29 24.15
C ALA A 12 9.76 9.40 23.93
N GLU A 13 10.20 10.62 23.60
CA GLU A 13 9.31 11.73 23.23
C GLU A 13 8.55 11.42 21.94
N GLY A 14 9.24 10.94 20.91
CA GLY A 14 8.61 10.51 19.65
C GLY A 14 7.56 9.42 19.87
N ALA A 15 7.84 8.42 20.72
CA ALA A 15 6.90 7.35 21.04
C ALA A 15 5.63 7.87 21.75
N LYS A 16 5.77 8.83 22.66
CA LYS A 16 4.62 9.48 23.32
C LYS A 16 3.75 10.22 22.31
N LEU A 17 4.36 11.02 21.44
CA LEU A 17 3.66 11.78 20.39
C LEU A 17 2.96 10.84 19.40
N TYR A 18 3.63 9.78 18.97
CA TYR A 18 3.06 8.77 18.09
C TYR A 18 1.84 8.11 18.72
N ALA A 19 1.90 7.77 20.01
CA ALA A 19 0.78 7.15 20.73
C ALA A 19 -0.48 8.04 20.83
N ILE A 20 -0.30 9.37 20.84
CA ILE A 20 -1.41 10.34 20.81
C ILE A 20 -1.73 10.82 19.38
N LYS A 21 -1.25 10.12 18.35
CA LYS A 21 -1.49 10.38 16.92
C LYS A 21 -0.96 11.74 16.42
N GLN A 22 0.00 12.31 17.13
CA GLN A 22 0.77 13.49 16.72
C GLN A 22 1.95 13.05 15.85
N TYR A 23 1.64 12.57 14.63
CA TYR A 23 2.60 11.89 13.78
C TYR A 23 3.66 12.83 13.19
N ASP A 24 3.32 14.08 12.88
CA ASP A 24 4.28 15.09 12.40
C ASP A 24 5.33 15.44 13.47
N GLU A 25 4.89 15.65 14.71
CA GLU A 25 5.78 15.92 15.83
C GLU A 25 6.60 14.67 16.20
N ALA A 26 6.00 13.48 16.14
CA ALA A 26 6.72 12.22 16.34
C ALA A 26 7.81 12.02 15.28
N ALA A 27 7.50 12.28 14.00
CA ALA A 27 8.45 12.21 12.90
C ALA A 27 9.63 13.16 13.11
N THR A 28 9.37 14.38 13.61
CA THR A 28 10.42 15.35 13.96
C THR A 28 11.34 14.80 15.05
N LYS A 29 10.79 14.23 16.12
CA LYS A 29 11.60 13.63 17.21
C LYS A 29 12.42 12.42 16.75
N TYR A 30 11.87 11.59 15.87
CA TYR A 30 12.63 10.48 15.32
C TYR A 30 13.70 10.94 14.33
N ALA A 31 13.47 12.01 13.56
CA ALA A 31 14.49 12.62 12.72
C ALA A 31 15.66 13.19 13.57
N ASP A 32 15.36 13.88 14.68
CA ASP A 32 16.36 14.36 15.63
C ASP A 32 17.21 13.20 16.21
N ALA A 33 16.57 12.08 16.52
CA ALA A 33 17.25 10.86 16.98
C ALA A 33 18.18 10.28 15.90
N CYS A 34 17.72 10.20 14.65
CA CYS A 34 18.54 9.74 13.52
C CYS A 34 19.76 10.64 13.30
N ALA A 35 19.55 11.96 13.29
CA ALA A 35 20.62 12.94 13.11
C ALA A 35 21.67 12.85 14.22
N SER A 36 21.22 12.75 15.48
CA SER A 36 22.11 12.61 16.63
C SER A 36 22.92 11.31 16.56
N TYR A 37 22.30 10.20 16.17
CA TYR A 37 23.01 8.92 16.01
C TYR A 37 24.08 9.00 14.91
N ASN A 38 23.74 9.59 13.76
CA ASN A 38 24.67 9.77 12.65
C ASN A 38 25.84 10.69 13.04
N GLU A 39 25.61 11.77 13.79
CA GLU A 39 26.69 12.63 14.28
C GLU A 39 27.63 11.89 15.25
N GLU A 40 27.07 11.03 16.12
CA GLU A 40 27.85 10.26 17.10
C GLU A 40 28.66 9.11 16.47
N HIS A 41 28.12 8.45 15.44
CA HIS A 41 28.66 7.18 14.91
C HIS A 41 29.17 7.27 13.46
N GLY A 42 28.78 8.28 12.71
CA GLY A 42 29.11 8.47 11.30
C GLY A 42 28.36 7.56 10.33
N GLU A 43 27.28 6.92 10.78
CA GLU A 43 26.42 6.03 9.99
C GLU A 43 24.97 6.09 10.48
N ASP A 44 24.03 5.66 9.64
CA ASP A 44 22.61 5.61 9.98
C ASP A 44 22.23 4.32 10.71
N ASP A 45 21.27 4.42 11.63
CA ASP A 45 20.69 3.26 12.32
C ASP A 45 19.34 2.86 11.72
N ALA A 46 19.21 1.58 11.34
CA ALA A 46 17.99 1.07 10.72
C ALA A 46 16.78 1.05 11.67
N ASP A 47 16.99 0.91 12.99
CA ASP A 47 15.88 0.89 13.95
C ASP A 47 15.31 2.31 14.14
N LEU A 48 16.16 3.33 14.17
CA LEU A 48 15.73 4.73 14.23
C LEU A 48 15.03 5.17 12.94
N LEU A 49 15.59 4.80 11.78
CA LEU A 49 14.97 5.10 10.48
C LEU A 49 13.62 4.40 10.32
N LEU A 50 13.45 3.19 10.86
CA LEU A 50 12.15 2.50 10.86
C LEU A 50 11.10 3.28 11.66
N LEU A 51 11.46 3.79 12.86
CA LEU A 51 10.55 4.64 13.65
C LEU A 51 10.18 5.91 12.90
N TYR A 52 11.17 6.55 12.28
CA TYR A 52 10.97 7.76 11.49
C TYR A 52 10.06 7.53 10.28
N GLY A 53 10.35 6.50 9.47
CA GLY A 53 9.56 6.15 8.29
C GLY A 53 8.11 5.79 8.63
N LYS A 54 7.86 5.11 9.75
CA LYS A 54 6.49 4.84 10.24
C LYS A 54 5.73 6.12 10.57
N ALA A 55 6.36 7.05 11.29
CA ALA A 55 5.73 8.32 11.64
C ALA A 55 5.43 9.18 10.40
N LEU A 56 6.35 9.22 9.44
CA LEU A 56 6.13 9.89 8.16
C LEU A 56 4.96 9.28 7.38
N PHE A 57 4.89 7.96 7.28
CA PHE A 57 3.78 7.28 6.60
C PHE A 57 2.43 7.62 7.25
N GLN A 58 2.33 7.55 8.58
CA GLN A 58 1.08 7.86 9.28
C GLN A 58 0.69 9.34 9.18
N SER A 59 1.66 10.26 9.19
CA SER A 59 1.42 11.67 8.87
C SER A 59 0.84 11.83 7.45
N ALA A 60 1.46 11.20 6.46
CA ALA A 60 1.01 11.23 5.07
C ALA A 60 -0.42 10.69 4.91
N VAL A 61 -0.74 9.55 5.54
CA VAL A 61 -2.10 8.97 5.54
C VAL A 61 -3.11 9.93 6.17
N THR A 62 -2.76 10.54 7.31
CA THR A 62 -3.65 11.48 8.02
C THR A 62 -3.97 12.70 7.15
N ARG A 63 -2.97 13.23 6.43
CA ARG A 63 -3.13 14.39 5.53
C ARG A 63 -3.89 14.05 4.26
N SER A 64 -3.63 12.87 3.67
CA SER A 64 -4.36 12.35 2.50
C SER A 64 -5.85 12.18 2.81
N GLY A 65 -6.17 11.53 3.95
CA GLY A 65 -7.55 11.32 4.38
C GLY A 65 -8.32 12.61 4.66
N MET A 66 -7.65 13.66 5.15
CA MET A 66 -8.25 14.98 5.38
C MET A 66 -8.61 15.70 4.08
N LEU A 67 -7.86 15.47 3.00
CA LEU A 67 -8.11 16.09 1.69
C LEU A 67 -9.14 15.33 0.85
N GLY A 68 -9.31 14.02 1.09
CA GLY A 68 -10.36 13.18 0.49
C GLY A 68 -11.75 13.35 1.15
N GLY A 69 -11.81 13.98 2.32
CA GLY A 69 -13.05 14.38 2.98
C GLY A 69 -13.70 15.56 2.24
N ILE A 70 -14.93 15.37 1.81
CA ILE A 70 -15.85 16.36 1.23
C ILE A 70 -15.61 17.77 1.77
N GLY A 71 -15.39 18.71 0.84
CA GLY A 71 -15.10 20.10 1.15
C GLY A 71 -16.02 20.71 2.20
N ASP A 72 -15.42 21.53 3.06
CA ASP A 72 -16.09 22.41 4.01
C ASP A 72 -17.32 23.06 3.38
N ASN A 73 -18.47 22.56 3.80
CA ASN A 73 -19.70 23.31 3.74
C ASN A 73 -20.17 23.42 5.20
N GLU A 74 -19.71 24.47 5.86
CA GLU A 74 -20.32 24.97 7.08
C GLU A 74 -21.80 25.24 6.78
N GLU A 75 -22.71 24.38 7.25
CA GLU A 75 -24.07 24.75 7.69
C GLU A 75 -24.79 23.56 8.34
N GLU A 76 -24.97 23.69 9.66
CA GLU A 76 -26.05 23.18 10.53
C GLU A 76 -26.41 21.68 10.58
N GLN A 77 -26.30 21.15 11.81
CA GLN A 77 -26.77 19.85 12.29
C GLN A 77 -28.25 19.59 11.99
N GLU A 78 -28.56 18.49 11.31
CA GLU A 78 -29.74 17.67 11.62
C GLU A 78 -29.42 16.18 11.38
N GLU A 79 -29.61 15.38 12.43
CA GLU A 79 -29.44 13.91 12.46
C GLU A 79 -30.30 13.22 11.40
N LYS A 80 -29.67 12.48 10.48
CA LYS A 80 -30.27 11.32 9.81
C LYS A 80 -29.26 10.20 9.64
N GLU A 81 -29.70 9.01 10.03
CA GLU A 81 -29.04 7.72 9.95
C GLU A 81 -28.48 7.47 8.54
N GLU A 82 -27.18 7.17 8.45
CA GLU A 82 -26.54 6.68 7.22
C GLU A 82 -26.32 5.17 7.32
N GLU A 83 -26.82 4.45 6.31
CA GLU A 83 -26.36 3.12 5.95
C GLU A 83 -24.96 3.27 5.32
N GLU A 84 -23.93 2.77 6.00
CA GLU A 84 -22.57 2.68 5.47
C GLU A 84 -22.53 1.72 4.27
N ASN A 85 -22.22 2.27 3.10
CA ASN A 85 -21.47 1.53 2.09
C ASN A 85 -20.00 1.91 2.33
N ASP A 86 -19.30 1.08 3.10
CA ASP A 86 -17.86 1.17 3.34
C ASP A 86 -17.10 0.69 2.10
N ASP A 87 -16.68 1.65 1.27
CA ASP A 87 -15.67 1.41 0.24
C ASP A 87 -14.27 1.39 0.90
N GLY A 88 -13.93 0.23 1.47
CA GLY A 88 -12.62 -0.38 1.27
C GLY A 88 -11.40 0.14 2.02
N ASN A 89 -11.50 0.97 3.06
CA ASN A 89 -10.34 1.38 3.85
C ASN A 89 -10.11 0.50 5.09
N PHE A 90 -9.68 -0.75 4.87
CA PHE A 90 -9.31 -1.67 5.94
C PHE A 90 -7.93 -1.33 6.51
N HIS A 91 -7.89 -0.53 7.58
CA HIS A 91 -6.68 -0.29 8.36
C HIS A 91 -6.51 -1.40 9.41
N PHE A 92 -5.50 -2.27 9.25
CA PHE A 92 -5.11 -3.25 10.27
C PHE A 92 -4.16 -2.55 11.27
N GLU A 93 -4.72 -1.95 12.32
CA GLU A 93 -3.93 -1.34 13.39
C GLU A 93 -3.50 -2.44 14.38
N ASP A 94 -2.26 -2.96 14.27
CA ASP A 94 -1.61 -3.75 15.32
C ASP A 94 -0.79 -2.80 16.20
N GLY A 95 -1.31 -2.53 17.40
CA GLY A 95 -0.74 -1.59 18.36
C GLY A 95 0.48 -2.16 19.07
N ILE A 96 1.68 -1.88 18.55
CA ILE A 96 2.89 -1.91 19.37
C ILE A 96 3.00 -0.55 20.08
N ALA A 97 2.31 -0.42 21.21
CA ALA A 97 2.60 0.63 22.18
C ALA A 97 3.60 0.07 23.21
N PRO A 98 4.78 0.69 23.41
CA PRO A 98 5.59 0.38 24.59
C PRO A 98 4.85 0.87 25.85
N GLU A 99 4.66 -0.02 26.83
CA GLU A 99 4.18 0.34 28.16
C GLU A 99 5.15 1.36 28.80
N VAL A 100 4.66 2.58 29.01
CA VAL A 100 5.28 3.58 29.89
C VAL A 100 4.36 3.76 31.09
N ASP A 101 4.84 3.33 32.26
CA ASP A 101 4.19 3.61 33.55
C ASP A 101 4.10 5.12 33.77
N ASP A 102 2.87 5.62 33.89
CA ASP A 102 2.54 7.00 34.27
C ASP A 102 2.84 7.23 35.76
N ASP A 103 3.54 8.32 36.07
CA ASP A 103 3.43 9.01 37.36
C ASP A 103 3.04 10.46 37.09
N GLU A 104 1.79 10.77 37.41
CA GLU A 104 1.14 12.06 37.21
C GLU A 104 1.73 13.13 38.15
N ASN A 105 2.07 14.29 37.60
CA ASN A 105 1.68 15.55 38.24
C ASN A 105 1.64 16.70 37.22
N ALA A 106 0.43 17.12 36.88
CA ALA A 106 0.16 18.29 36.05
C ALA A 106 -0.34 19.45 36.92
N GLU A 107 0.28 20.62 36.81
CA GLU A 107 -0.32 21.91 37.17
C GLU A 107 -0.45 22.76 35.89
N PRO A 108 -1.59 23.42 35.63
CA PRO A 108 -1.78 24.28 34.46
C PRO A 108 -1.46 25.74 34.82
N GLU A 109 -0.66 26.41 34.00
CA GLU A 109 -0.56 27.87 34.02
C GLU A 109 -1.04 28.49 32.70
N LYS A 110 -1.67 29.65 32.87
CA LYS A 110 -2.64 30.30 32.01
C LYS A 110 -1.99 31.22 30.98
N GLU A 111 -2.72 31.39 29.89
CA GLU A 111 -2.62 32.44 28.88
C GLU A 111 -2.42 33.85 29.48
N GLN A 112 -1.57 34.66 28.83
CA GLN A 112 -1.75 36.10 28.78
C GLN A 112 -1.24 36.68 27.44
N ASP A 113 -2.21 37.27 26.77
CA ASP A 113 -2.19 38.10 25.56
C ASP A 113 -1.42 39.42 25.79
N ASN A 114 -0.71 39.93 24.77
CA ASN A 114 -0.47 41.36 24.60
C ASN A 114 0.07 41.74 23.20
N GLU A 115 -0.85 42.26 22.39
CA GLU A 115 -0.80 43.43 21.48
C GLU A 115 0.54 43.94 20.88
N GLU A 116 0.52 43.92 19.53
CA GLU A 116 0.88 44.96 18.55
C GLU A 116 2.19 45.78 18.68
N ASN A 117 3.04 45.67 17.65
CA ASN A 117 3.80 46.81 17.15
C ASN A 117 4.02 46.70 15.63
N GLU A 118 3.32 47.54 14.86
CA GLU A 118 3.58 47.79 13.44
C GLU A 118 4.85 48.65 13.28
N GLU A 119 5.89 48.13 12.65
CA GLU A 119 6.86 48.97 11.94
C GLU A 119 7.21 48.38 10.57
N ASN A 120 6.77 49.12 9.57
CA ASN A 120 7.03 49.05 8.14
C ASN A 120 8.52 48.90 7.80
N GLN A 121 8.94 47.76 7.26
CA GLN A 121 10.20 47.62 6.51
C GLN A 121 9.96 46.92 5.18
N GLU A 122 10.48 47.55 4.14
CA GLU A 122 10.33 47.23 2.72
C GLU A 122 10.68 45.76 2.44
N ALA A 123 9.71 45.01 1.90
CA ALA A 123 9.92 43.65 1.42
C ALA A 123 10.95 43.67 0.26
N PRO A 124 12.07 42.94 0.38
CA PRO A 124 12.82 42.55 -0.80
C PRO A 124 11.93 41.61 -1.60
N GLN A 125 11.81 41.83 -2.92
CA GLN A 125 11.21 40.88 -3.84
C GLN A 125 11.95 39.55 -3.70
N GLU A 126 11.36 38.60 -2.99
CA GLU A 126 11.74 37.21 -3.06
C GLU A 126 11.54 36.79 -4.51
N GLN A 127 12.64 36.42 -5.14
CA GLN A 127 12.60 35.64 -6.35
C GLN A 127 11.85 34.36 -5.97
N GLU A 128 10.67 34.17 -6.55
CA GLU A 128 10.10 32.83 -6.72
C GLU A 128 11.17 32.03 -7.49
N GLU A 129 12.08 31.41 -6.76
CA GLU A 129 12.68 30.17 -7.22
C GLU A 129 11.49 29.28 -7.50
N GLU A 130 11.31 28.96 -8.78
CA GLU A 130 10.35 27.99 -9.25
C GLU A 130 10.69 26.68 -8.53
N ALA A 131 10.11 26.51 -7.33
CA ALA A 131 10.26 25.32 -6.53
C ALA A 131 9.86 24.19 -7.46
N GLY A 132 10.79 23.25 -7.67
CA GLY A 132 10.43 21.99 -8.31
C GLY A 132 9.21 21.39 -7.61
N PRO A 133 8.48 20.48 -8.26
CA PRO A 133 7.32 19.87 -7.62
C PRO A 133 7.71 19.39 -6.22
N GLU A 134 7.01 19.88 -5.20
CA GLU A 134 7.23 19.45 -3.82
C GLU A 134 7.09 17.93 -3.77
N GLN A 135 8.08 17.25 -3.17
CA GLN A 135 8.00 15.80 -2.97
C GLN A 135 6.76 15.50 -2.14
N SER A 136 5.99 14.49 -2.55
CA SER A 136 4.83 14.06 -1.77
C SER A 136 5.28 13.48 -0.42
N ASP A 137 4.46 13.62 0.62
CA ASP A 137 4.73 13.00 1.93
C ASP A 137 4.95 11.48 1.83
N PHE A 138 4.25 10.82 0.90
CA PHE A 138 4.46 9.40 0.62
C PHE A 138 5.81 9.09 -0.02
N GLU A 139 6.32 9.99 -0.87
CA GLU A 139 7.66 9.84 -1.46
C GLU A 139 8.74 9.96 -0.39
N VAL A 140 8.61 10.92 0.54
CA VAL A 140 9.54 11.07 1.67
C VAL A 140 9.50 9.84 2.58
N ALA A 141 8.31 9.35 2.92
CA ALA A 141 8.17 8.12 3.71
C ALA A 141 8.81 6.91 2.99
N TRP A 142 8.58 6.78 1.68
CA TRP A 142 9.16 5.71 0.87
C TRP A 142 10.69 5.74 0.86
N GLU A 143 11.31 6.92 0.69
CA GLU A 143 12.77 7.07 0.66
C GLU A 143 13.43 6.62 1.98
N ILE A 144 12.84 7.01 3.12
CA ILE A 144 13.33 6.61 4.45
C ILE A 144 13.16 5.10 4.67
N LEU A 145 12.02 4.53 4.28
CA LEU A 145 11.76 3.09 4.39
C LEU A 145 12.66 2.27 3.45
N GLU A 146 12.95 2.76 2.24
CA GLU A 146 13.83 2.11 1.28
C GLU A 146 15.30 2.11 1.77
N LEU A 147 15.75 3.21 2.38
CA LEU A 147 17.04 3.25 3.06
C LEU A 147 17.09 2.24 4.21
N THR A 148 16.04 2.20 5.03
CA THR A 148 15.91 1.23 6.13
C THR A 148 16.00 -0.21 5.64
N ARG A 149 15.26 -0.55 4.56
CA ARG A 149 15.28 -1.86 3.90
C ARG A 149 16.69 -2.23 3.47
N SER A 150 17.39 -1.31 2.80
CA SER A 150 18.76 -1.52 2.31
C SER A 150 19.75 -1.84 3.44
N LEU A 151 19.67 -1.11 4.57
CA LEU A 151 20.51 -1.36 5.74
C LEU A 151 20.23 -2.74 6.37
N LEU A 152 18.95 -3.10 6.53
CA LEU A 152 18.54 -4.39 7.06
C LEU A 152 18.93 -5.56 6.14
N ASP A 153 18.79 -5.39 4.82
CA ASP A 153 19.23 -6.38 3.82
C ASP A 153 20.74 -6.61 3.88
N ASN A 154 21.53 -5.55 4.06
CA ASN A 154 22.98 -5.67 4.20
C ASN A 154 23.35 -6.39 5.50
N LYS A 155 22.71 -6.03 6.61
CA LYS A 155 22.87 -6.74 7.88
C LYS A 155 22.51 -8.22 7.77
N LEU A 156 21.42 -8.55 7.09
CA LEU A 156 20.96 -9.93 6.91
C LEU A 156 21.96 -10.78 6.11
N LYS A 157 22.72 -10.18 5.18
CA LYS A 157 23.77 -10.89 4.40
C LYS A 157 24.99 -11.26 5.25
N GLU A 158 25.23 -10.55 6.34
CA GLU A 158 26.34 -10.81 7.27
C GLU A 158 25.97 -11.83 8.35
N GLU A 159 24.67 -12.11 8.51
CA GLU A 159 24.13 -13.04 9.49
C GLU A 159 23.84 -14.42 8.86
N SER A 160 23.74 -15.46 9.70
CA SER A 160 23.51 -16.84 9.23
C SER A 160 22.19 -17.39 9.76
N ALA A 161 21.48 -18.12 8.89
CA ALA A 161 20.26 -18.87 9.23
C ALA A 161 20.54 -20.28 9.80
N GLU A 162 21.81 -20.63 10.05
CA GLU A 162 22.20 -21.98 10.44
C GLU A 162 21.53 -22.43 11.75
N GLY A 163 20.88 -23.59 11.70
CA GLY A 163 20.24 -24.20 12.87
C GLY A 163 18.86 -23.64 13.23
N LEU A 164 18.31 -22.71 12.43
CA LEU A 164 16.94 -22.23 12.60
C LEU A 164 15.95 -23.15 11.86
N GLU A 165 14.82 -23.43 12.52
CA GLU A 165 13.69 -24.17 11.94
C GLU A 165 12.51 -23.20 11.78
N SER A 166 11.89 -23.20 10.60
CA SER A 166 10.73 -22.35 10.31
C SER A 166 9.43 -23.06 10.74
N PRO A 167 8.43 -22.34 11.29
CA PRO A 167 8.41 -20.89 11.54
C PRO A 167 9.33 -20.47 12.69
N TYR A 168 10.02 -19.34 12.54
CA TYR A 168 11.02 -18.86 13.50
C TYR A 168 10.42 -18.33 14.81
N LEU A 169 9.14 -17.94 14.77
CA LEU A 169 8.36 -17.39 15.87
C LEU A 169 7.00 -18.09 15.92
N LYS A 170 6.46 -18.22 17.13
CA LYS A 170 5.09 -18.72 17.36
C LYS A 170 4.07 -17.63 17.08
N ASP A 171 4.31 -16.44 17.61
CA ASP A 171 3.40 -15.30 17.57
C ASP A 171 4.18 -14.00 17.32
N ALA A 172 3.45 -12.93 16.96
CA ALA A 172 4.05 -11.64 16.62
C ALA A 172 4.83 -11.02 17.80
N ASP A 173 4.36 -11.22 19.04
CA ASP A 173 4.96 -10.65 20.25
C ASP A 173 6.17 -11.43 20.77
N GLU A 174 6.46 -12.61 20.19
CA GLU A 174 7.60 -13.40 20.65
C GLU A 174 8.92 -12.65 20.43
N THR A 175 9.75 -12.62 21.46
CA THR A 175 11.09 -12.05 21.36
C THR A 175 11.92 -12.88 20.40
N PRO A 176 12.53 -12.29 19.36
CA PRO A 176 13.36 -13.02 18.42
C PRO A 176 14.49 -13.80 19.09
N SER A 177 14.63 -15.07 18.71
CA SER A 177 15.66 -15.98 19.26
C SER A 177 17.09 -15.62 18.85
N SER A 178 17.27 -14.80 17.82
CA SER A 178 18.57 -14.38 17.31
C SER A 178 18.49 -13.03 16.59
N SER A 179 19.65 -12.40 16.37
CA SER A 179 19.76 -11.18 15.56
C SER A 179 19.20 -11.39 14.15
N TYR A 180 19.46 -12.56 13.53
CA TYR A 180 18.92 -12.92 12.22
C TYR A 180 17.39 -12.89 12.18
N VAL A 181 16.73 -13.51 13.17
CA VAL A 181 15.26 -13.51 13.25
C VAL A 181 14.73 -12.10 13.52
N ALA A 182 15.42 -11.30 14.35
CA ALA A 182 15.06 -9.91 14.59
C ALA A 182 15.16 -9.05 13.32
N THR A 183 16.23 -9.22 12.54
CA THR A 183 16.45 -8.54 11.26
C THR A 183 15.37 -8.93 10.25
N ILE A 184 15.01 -10.22 10.13
CA ILE A 184 13.91 -10.66 9.25
C ILE A 184 12.57 -10.07 9.69
N LYS A 185 12.28 -10.04 11.00
CA LYS A 185 11.04 -9.46 11.53
C LYS A 185 10.92 -7.99 11.12
N LYS A 186 11.96 -7.18 11.36
CA LYS A 186 12.01 -5.77 10.97
C LYS A 186 11.94 -5.57 9.46
N LEU A 187 12.66 -6.39 8.69
CA LEU A 187 12.64 -6.31 7.24
C LEU A 187 11.25 -6.64 6.67
N SER A 188 10.55 -7.61 7.25
CA SER A 188 9.17 -7.93 6.85
C SER A 188 8.20 -6.78 7.13
N GLU A 189 8.41 -6.04 8.22
CA GLU A 189 7.63 -4.86 8.56
C GLU A 189 7.92 -3.69 7.62
N VAL A 190 9.19 -3.46 7.27
CA VAL A 190 9.57 -2.45 6.27
C VAL A 190 8.95 -2.74 4.90
N TYR A 191 8.96 -3.99 4.44
CA TYR A 191 8.30 -4.36 3.17
C TYR A 191 6.78 -4.21 3.23
N ASP A 192 6.14 -4.43 4.38
CA ASP A 192 4.71 -4.17 4.57
C ASP A 192 4.41 -2.67 4.39
N LEU A 193 5.17 -1.82 5.09
CA LEU A 193 5.05 -0.36 5.01
C LEU A 193 5.33 0.18 3.60
N LEU A 194 6.38 -0.29 2.92
CA LEU A 194 6.66 0.07 1.53
C LEU A 194 5.51 -0.32 0.59
N GLY A 195 4.92 -1.48 0.85
CA GLY A 195 3.74 -1.97 0.16
C GLY A 195 2.53 -1.06 0.36
N GLU A 196 2.27 -0.63 1.59
CA GLU A 196 1.17 0.29 1.94
C GLU A 196 1.37 1.69 1.38
N VAL A 197 2.58 2.26 1.51
CA VAL A 197 2.93 3.55 0.88
C VAL A 197 2.68 3.50 -0.62
N SER A 198 3.05 2.39 -1.26
CA SER A 198 2.82 2.20 -2.70
C SER A 198 1.34 1.96 -3.05
N LEU A 199 0.53 1.37 -2.16
CA LEU A 199 -0.90 1.25 -2.36
C LEU A 199 -1.59 2.62 -2.32
N GLU A 200 -1.24 3.43 -1.32
CA GLU A 200 -1.79 4.78 -1.13
C GLU A 200 -1.36 5.73 -2.25
N ALA A 201 -0.14 5.56 -2.77
CA ALA A 201 0.34 6.27 -3.95
C ALA A 201 -0.17 5.68 -5.30
N GLU A 202 -1.11 4.74 -5.27
CA GLU A 202 -1.67 4.01 -6.43
C GLU A 202 -0.61 3.32 -7.31
N ASN A 203 0.58 3.07 -6.78
CA ASN A 203 1.64 2.33 -7.44
C ASN A 203 1.51 0.83 -7.18
N PHE A 204 0.43 0.25 -7.72
CA PHE A 204 0.04 -1.15 -7.48
C PHE A 204 1.09 -2.19 -7.89
N ALA A 205 1.92 -1.90 -8.90
CA ALA A 205 2.98 -2.80 -9.34
C ALA A 205 4.13 -2.87 -8.32
N GLN A 206 4.53 -1.73 -7.76
CA GLN A 206 5.51 -1.67 -6.69
C GLN A 206 4.96 -2.29 -5.41
N ALA A 207 3.73 -1.94 -5.03
CA ALA A 207 3.04 -2.51 -3.88
C ALA A 207 3.01 -4.05 -3.94
N ALA A 208 2.67 -4.64 -5.08
CA ALA A 208 2.65 -6.08 -5.24
C ALA A 208 4.04 -6.73 -5.09
N THR A 209 5.11 -6.03 -5.48
CA THR A 209 6.49 -6.51 -5.35
C THR A 209 6.94 -6.51 -3.89
N ASP A 210 6.66 -5.42 -3.17
CA ASP A 210 7.05 -5.28 -1.77
C ASP A 210 6.23 -6.20 -0.86
N LEU A 211 4.92 -6.28 -1.07
CA LEU A 211 4.04 -7.19 -0.33
C LEU A 211 4.34 -8.67 -0.61
N GLN A 212 4.78 -9.02 -1.82
CA GLN A 212 5.26 -10.39 -2.10
C GLN A 212 6.52 -10.71 -1.29
N SER A 213 7.44 -9.76 -1.16
CA SER A 213 8.66 -9.91 -0.33
C SER A 213 8.31 -9.99 1.15
N CYS A 214 7.37 -9.16 1.62
CA CYS A 214 6.80 -9.20 2.96
C CYS A 214 6.23 -10.61 3.27
N LEU A 215 5.41 -11.16 2.36
CA LEU A 215 4.80 -12.47 2.54
C LEU A 215 5.83 -13.59 2.68
N GLU A 216 6.87 -13.59 1.84
CA GLU A 216 7.94 -14.59 1.90
C GLU A 216 8.70 -14.56 3.24
N LEU A 217 8.92 -13.37 3.81
CA LEU A 217 9.54 -13.22 5.12
C LEU A 217 8.58 -13.64 6.24
N ARG A 218 7.32 -13.20 6.19
CA ARG A 218 6.29 -13.56 7.19
C ARG A 218 6.00 -15.06 7.22
N GLN A 219 6.05 -15.75 6.09
CA GLN A 219 5.93 -17.22 6.05
C GLN A 219 7.13 -17.96 6.65
N LYS A 220 8.32 -17.34 6.69
CA LYS A 220 9.46 -17.89 7.43
C LYS A 220 9.34 -17.62 8.92
N LEU A 221 8.79 -16.46 9.30
CA LEU A 221 8.61 -16.04 10.68
C LEU A 221 7.47 -16.76 11.38
N TYR A 222 6.31 -16.91 10.75
CA TYR A 222 5.06 -17.30 11.41
C TYR A 222 4.37 -18.47 10.70
N SER A 223 3.52 -19.18 11.44
CA SER A 223 2.67 -20.22 10.86
C SER A 223 1.57 -19.63 9.97
N ALA A 224 1.00 -20.46 9.08
CA ALA A 224 0.02 -20.02 8.09
C ALA A 224 -1.28 -19.46 8.69
N ASP A 225 -1.58 -19.73 9.96
CA ASP A 225 -2.74 -19.19 10.68
C ASP A 225 -2.47 -17.86 11.40
N ASN A 226 -1.25 -17.31 11.36
CA ASN A 226 -0.92 -16.06 12.02
C ASN A 226 -1.59 -14.84 11.33
N GLY A 227 -1.97 -13.83 12.13
CA GLY A 227 -2.59 -12.55 11.70
C GLY A 227 -1.88 -11.90 10.52
N LEU A 228 -0.58 -11.71 10.69
CA LEU A 228 0.27 -10.99 9.76
C LEU A 228 0.40 -11.73 8.42
N VAL A 229 0.25 -13.05 8.40
CA VAL A 229 0.28 -13.86 7.17
C VAL A 229 -1.02 -13.69 6.39
N SER A 230 -2.19 -13.79 7.05
CA SER A 230 -3.49 -13.54 6.39
C SER A 230 -3.60 -12.12 5.85
N GLU A 231 -3.15 -11.14 6.63
CA GLU A 231 -3.18 -9.74 6.26
C GLU A 231 -2.29 -9.44 5.06
N CYS A 232 -1.08 -10.02 5.01
CA CYS A 232 -0.19 -9.84 3.88
C CYS A 232 -0.77 -10.45 2.59
N HIS A 233 -1.39 -11.63 2.67
CA HIS A 233 -2.15 -12.21 1.55
C HIS A 233 -3.29 -11.30 1.08
N TYR A 234 -4.01 -10.68 2.02
CA TYR A 234 -5.09 -9.75 1.71
C TYR A 234 -4.55 -8.48 1.03
N LYS A 235 -3.59 -7.77 1.62
CA LYS A 235 -2.95 -6.58 1.03
C LYS A 235 -2.39 -6.88 -0.37
N LEU A 236 -1.68 -8.00 -0.51
CA LEU A 236 -1.14 -8.43 -1.81
C LEU A 236 -2.24 -8.68 -2.84
N SER A 237 -3.39 -9.21 -2.42
CA SER A 237 -4.55 -9.37 -3.32
C SER A 237 -5.08 -8.04 -3.83
N LEU A 238 -5.11 -6.99 -2.99
CA LEU A 238 -5.52 -5.64 -3.39
C LEU A 238 -4.55 -5.07 -4.42
N ALA A 239 -3.24 -5.11 -4.14
CA ALA A 239 -2.23 -4.64 -5.08
C ALA A 239 -2.31 -5.36 -6.44
N LEU A 240 -2.51 -6.69 -6.41
CA LEU A 240 -2.64 -7.48 -7.62
C LEU A 240 -3.96 -7.25 -8.37
N GLU A 241 -5.04 -6.83 -7.72
CA GLU A 241 -6.31 -6.57 -8.42
C GLU A 241 -6.17 -5.39 -9.40
N PHE A 242 -5.48 -4.33 -8.98
CA PHE A 242 -5.31 -3.12 -9.77
C PHE A 242 -4.04 -3.12 -10.64
N SER A 243 -3.17 -4.13 -10.50
CA SER A 243 -1.98 -4.29 -11.33
C SER A 243 -2.33 -4.60 -12.79
N LEU A 244 -1.69 -3.89 -13.74
CA LEU A 244 -1.94 -4.03 -15.18
C LEU A 244 -1.30 -5.27 -15.84
N ALA A 245 -0.58 -6.11 -15.08
CA ALA A 245 0.06 -7.29 -15.63
C ALA A 245 -0.95 -8.38 -16.07
N ASP A 246 -0.53 -9.21 -17.03
CA ASP A 246 -1.30 -10.38 -17.43
C ASP A 246 -1.46 -11.35 -16.24
N ASP A 247 -2.68 -11.89 -16.07
CA ASP A 247 -3.11 -12.77 -14.97
C ASP A 247 -3.16 -12.13 -13.56
N SER A 248 -2.95 -10.82 -13.43
CA SER A 248 -3.01 -10.09 -12.14
C SER A 248 -4.27 -10.40 -11.32
N ARG A 249 -5.46 -10.33 -11.93
CA ARG A 249 -6.73 -10.68 -11.23
C ARG A 249 -6.81 -12.15 -10.80
N ALA A 250 -6.24 -13.07 -11.57
CA ALA A 250 -6.21 -14.49 -11.19
C ALA A 250 -5.30 -14.70 -9.97
N LYS A 251 -4.14 -14.03 -9.95
CA LYS A 251 -3.25 -14.01 -8.78
C LYS A 251 -3.91 -13.33 -7.57
N ALA A 252 -4.58 -12.19 -7.76
CA ALA A 252 -5.36 -11.53 -6.71
C ALA A 252 -6.40 -12.48 -6.09
N THR A 253 -7.14 -13.18 -6.94
CA THR A 253 -8.12 -14.20 -6.52
C THR A 253 -7.45 -15.30 -5.70
N GLU A 254 -6.27 -15.77 -6.10
CA GLU A 254 -5.51 -16.78 -5.37
C GLU A 254 -5.03 -16.27 -4.01
N GLN A 255 -4.49 -15.06 -3.93
CA GLN A 255 -4.04 -14.47 -2.68
C GLN A 255 -5.20 -14.23 -1.70
N MET A 256 -6.33 -13.73 -2.18
CA MET A 256 -7.56 -13.61 -1.37
C MET A 256 -8.02 -14.96 -0.83
N LYS A 257 -7.90 -16.03 -1.63
CA LYS A 257 -8.21 -17.39 -1.17
C LYS A 257 -7.30 -17.82 -0.02
N TYR A 258 -6.00 -17.55 -0.11
CA TYR A 258 -5.06 -17.89 0.96
C TYR A 258 -5.32 -17.08 2.24
N ALA A 259 -5.70 -15.80 2.13
CA ALA A 259 -6.13 -15.01 3.28
C ALA A 259 -7.34 -15.66 4.00
N ILE A 260 -8.36 -16.05 3.23
CA ILE A 260 -9.55 -16.75 3.77
C ILE A 260 -9.17 -18.09 4.42
N GLU A 261 -8.33 -18.90 3.77
CA GLU A 261 -7.88 -20.19 4.30
C GLU A 261 -7.09 -20.03 5.61
N SER A 262 -6.25 -18.99 5.70
CA SER A 262 -5.49 -18.64 6.90
C SER A 262 -6.40 -18.27 8.07
N VAL A 263 -7.36 -17.35 7.87
CA VAL A 263 -8.29 -16.93 8.95
C VAL A 263 -9.19 -18.09 9.37
N LYS A 264 -9.66 -18.93 8.43
CA LYS A 264 -10.38 -20.16 8.76
C LYS A 264 -9.56 -21.09 9.63
N LEU A 265 -8.28 -21.29 9.30
CA LEU A 265 -7.38 -22.13 10.08
C LEU A 265 -7.20 -21.57 11.50
N ARG A 266 -7.02 -20.25 11.66
CA ARG A 266 -6.98 -19.58 12.97
C ARG A 266 -8.24 -19.85 13.79
N ASN A 267 -9.42 -19.68 13.20
CA ASN A 267 -10.70 -19.91 13.88
C ASN A 267 -10.90 -21.36 14.35
N THR A 268 -10.23 -22.35 13.74
CA THR A 268 -10.29 -23.74 14.24
C THR A 268 -9.60 -23.94 15.59
N LYS A 269 -8.66 -23.05 15.95
CA LYS A 269 -7.87 -23.09 17.18
C LYS A 269 -8.26 -22.02 18.18
N GLU A 270 -8.93 -20.96 17.73
CA GLU A 270 -9.38 -19.87 18.59
C GLU A 270 -10.32 -20.37 19.69
N THR A 271 -10.14 -19.87 20.91
CA THR A 271 -10.95 -20.21 22.07
C THR A 271 -11.76 -19.03 22.58
N ASP A 272 -11.35 -17.82 22.23
CA ASP A 272 -12.06 -16.58 22.52
C ASP A 272 -13.23 -16.40 21.54
N GLU A 273 -14.46 -16.35 22.06
CA GLU A 273 -15.66 -16.24 21.26
C GLU A 273 -15.83 -14.85 20.63
N GLU A 274 -15.28 -13.79 21.22
CA GLU A 274 -15.29 -12.45 20.62
C GLU A 274 -14.35 -12.42 19.41
N LYS A 275 -13.12 -12.91 19.57
CA LYS A 275 -12.16 -13.01 18.46
C LYS A 275 -12.66 -13.89 17.32
N LYS A 276 -13.36 -14.99 17.62
CA LYS A 276 -14.02 -15.82 16.59
C LYS A 276 -15.06 -15.03 15.82
N LYS A 277 -15.89 -14.26 16.51
CA LYS A 277 -16.95 -13.45 15.90
C LYS A 277 -16.34 -12.38 14.99
N ASP A 278 -15.27 -11.75 15.42
CA ASP A 278 -14.54 -10.75 14.62
C ASP A 278 -13.93 -11.39 13.36
N ASN A 279 -13.27 -12.55 13.52
CA ASN A 279 -12.75 -13.33 12.39
C ASN A 279 -13.88 -13.81 11.45
N ASP A 280 -15.05 -14.18 11.98
CA ASP A 280 -16.20 -14.58 11.17
C ASP A 280 -16.80 -13.40 10.40
N SER A 281 -16.73 -12.18 10.96
CA SER A 281 -17.09 -10.94 10.24
C SER A 281 -16.11 -10.71 9.09
N LEU A 282 -14.81 -10.68 9.39
CA LEU A 282 -13.74 -10.51 8.40
C LEU A 282 -13.83 -11.54 7.27
N LEU A 283 -14.14 -12.80 7.60
CA LEU A 283 -14.31 -13.87 6.62
C LEU A 283 -15.47 -13.61 5.66
N ARG A 284 -16.58 -13.00 6.11
CA ARG A 284 -17.70 -12.68 5.22
C ARG A 284 -17.27 -11.65 4.17
N ASP A 285 -16.57 -10.61 4.60
CA ASP A 285 -16.10 -9.53 3.73
C ASP A 285 -15.09 -10.06 2.72
N MET A 286 -14.10 -10.85 3.19
CA MET A 286 -13.13 -11.50 2.31
C MET A 286 -13.81 -12.48 1.33
N GLU A 287 -14.80 -13.26 1.77
CA GLU A 287 -15.54 -14.19 0.90
C GLU A 287 -16.40 -13.48 -0.15
N GLU A 288 -16.93 -12.30 0.16
CA GLU A 288 -17.63 -11.45 -0.78
C GLU A 288 -16.66 -10.88 -1.83
N ARG A 289 -15.55 -10.27 -1.39
CA ARG A 289 -14.49 -9.81 -2.31
C ARG A 289 -13.95 -10.93 -3.18
N TYR A 290 -13.77 -12.13 -2.63
CA TYR A 290 -13.36 -13.31 -3.40
C TYR A 290 -14.38 -13.71 -4.49
N LYS A 291 -15.69 -13.60 -4.21
CA LYS A 291 -16.74 -13.84 -5.21
C LYS A 291 -16.69 -12.80 -6.31
N GLU A 292 -16.44 -11.53 -5.97
CA GLU A 292 -16.31 -10.44 -6.93
C GLU A 292 -15.09 -10.57 -7.83
N LEU A 293 -13.91 -10.85 -7.26
CA LEU A 293 -12.67 -11.11 -7.99
C LEU A 293 -12.82 -12.22 -9.04
N LYS A 294 -13.66 -13.22 -8.74
CA LYS A 294 -14.00 -14.32 -9.66
C LYS A 294 -14.95 -13.93 -10.79
N LYS A 295 -15.66 -12.81 -10.69
CA LYS A 295 -16.50 -12.31 -11.79
C LYS A 295 -15.57 -11.89 -12.94
N SER A 296 -15.89 -12.38 -14.13
CA SER A 296 -15.11 -12.07 -15.32
C SER A 296 -15.38 -10.63 -15.75
N PRO A 297 -14.36 -9.76 -15.89
CA PRO A 297 -14.56 -8.41 -16.43
C PRO A 297 -15.12 -8.44 -17.86
N LYS A 298 -14.93 -9.56 -18.59
CA LYS A 298 -15.53 -9.77 -19.91
C LYS A 298 -17.04 -9.99 -19.83
N ALA A 299 -17.56 -10.56 -18.74
CA ALA A 299 -18.99 -10.78 -18.58
C ALA A 299 -19.73 -9.45 -18.35
N ASP A 300 -19.13 -8.53 -17.57
CA ASP A 300 -19.68 -7.20 -17.34
C ASP A 300 -19.57 -6.32 -18.59
N LEU A 301 -18.43 -6.33 -19.29
CA LEU A 301 -18.31 -5.69 -20.61
C LEU A 301 -19.30 -6.27 -21.63
N GLN A 302 -19.55 -7.58 -21.62
CA GLN A 302 -20.55 -8.21 -22.49
C GLN A 302 -21.99 -7.88 -22.07
N ALA A 303 -22.28 -7.80 -20.77
CA ALA A 303 -23.57 -7.39 -20.25
C ALA A 303 -23.86 -5.93 -20.59
N GLN A 304 -22.89 -5.03 -20.38
CA GLN A 304 -22.95 -3.63 -20.79
C GLN A 304 -23.10 -3.50 -22.31
N GLN A 305 -22.33 -4.23 -23.11
CA GLN A 305 -22.49 -4.27 -24.57
C GLN A 305 -23.89 -4.76 -24.97
N MET A 306 -24.41 -5.79 -24.31
CA MET A 306 -25.75 -6.32 -24.57
C MET A 306 -26.85 -5.36 -24.15
N ASP A 307 -26.68 -4.60 -23.08
CA ASP A 307 -27.64 -3.60 -22.63
C ASP A 307 -27.62 -2.34 -23.50
N ILE A 308 -26.45 -1.93 -23.99
CA ILE A 308 -26.34 -0.91 -25.05
C ILE A 308 -27.05 -1.39 -26.32
N ILE A 309 -26.84 -2.63 -26.74
CA ILE A 309 -27.54 -3.22 -27.90
C ILE A 309 -29.05 -3.27 -27.67
N LYS A 310 -29.53 -3.63 -26.46
CA LYS A 310 -30.95 -3.61 -26.12
C LYS A 310 -31.53 -2.20 -26.09
N GLY A 311 -30.80 -1.20 -25.59
CA GLY A 311 -31.22 0.20 -25.61
C GLY A 311 -31.41 0.71 -27.03
N ILE A 312 -30.43 0.46 -27.91
CA ILE A 312 -30.49 0.78 -29.34
C ILE A 312 -31.64 0.02 -30.02
N MET A 313 -31.88 -1.24 -29.65
CA MET A 313 -32.96 -2.07 -30.22
C MET A 313 -34.36 -1.68 -29.70
N GLY A 314 -34.46 -1.23 -28.44
CA GLY A 314 -35.69 -0.73 -27.83
C GLY A 314 -36.13 0.61 -28.43
N GLU A 315 -35.18 1.46 -28.79
CA GLU A 315 -35.44 2.71 -29.51
C GLU A 315 -35.90 2.43 -30.96
N ALA A 316 -35.34 1.40 -31.61
CA ALA A 316 -35.70 1.00 -32.98
C ALA A 316 -37.06 0.27 -33.11
N VAL A 317 -37.65 -0.26 -32.03
CA VAL A 317 -38.96 -0.94 -32.06
C VAL A 317 -40.14 0.05 -31.92
N SER A 318 -39.87 1.31 -31.59
CA SER A 318 -40.87 2.37 -31.59
C SER A 318 -41.22 2.89 -33.01
N GLY A 319 -40.45 2.49 -34.04
CA GLY A 319 -40.72 2.79 -35.44
C GLY A 319 -41.30 1.57 -36.18
N GLU A 320 -42.54 1.69 -36.64
CA GLU A 320 -43.26 0.68 -37.44
C GLU A 320 -42.42 0.15 -38.62
N GLY A 321 -42.16 -1.16 -38.68
CA GLY A 321 -41.53 -1.75 -39.86
C GLY A 321 -41.04 -3.20 -39.71
N SER A 322 -41.90 -4.15 -40.11
CA SER A 322 -41.61 -5.58 -40.19
C SER A 322 -40.38 -5.92 -41.05
N SER A 323 -39.23 -6.23 -40.41
CA SER A 323 -38.15 -7.08 -40.97
C SER A 323 -37.06 -7.53 -39.97
N ALA A 324 -37.25 -7.33 -38.67
CA ALA A 324 -36.22 -7.52 -37.64
C ALA A 324 -35.64 -8.95 -37.51
N ALA A 325 -36.41 -9.99 -37.85
CA ALA A 325 -35.96 -11.39 -37.66
C ALA A 325 -34.78 -11.81 -38.55
N LYS A 326 -34.61 -11.17 -39.72
CA LYS A 326 -33.53 -11.51 -40.67
C LYS A 326 -32.21 -10.83 -40.31
N ALA A 327 -32.27 -9.59 -39.80
CA ALA A 327 -31.08 -8.85 -39.34
C ALA A 327 -30.44 -9.50 -38.09
N VAL A 328 -31.26 -10.05 -37.19
CA VAL A 328 -30.79 -10.76 -35.98
C VAL A 328 -29.96 -12.00 -36.34
N GLN A 329 -30.31 -12.72 -37.40
CA GLN A 329 -29.60 -13.92 -37.82
C GLN A 329 -28.28 -13.60 -38.53
N ASP A 330 -28.20 -12.48 -39.25
CA ASP A 330 -26.96 -12.01 -39.90
C ASP A 330 -25.94 -11.42 -38.90
N LEU A 331 -26.39 -10.66 -37.88
CA LEU A 331 -25.48 -10.15 -36.84
C LEU A 331 -24.93 -11.26 -35.94
N SER A 332 -25.75 -12.26 -35.58
CA SER A 332 -25.31 -13.42 -34.78
C SER A 332 -24.28 -14.29 -35.54
N ASN A 333 -24.32 -14.28 -36.88
CA ASN A 333 -23.33 -14.96 -37.72
C ASN A 333 -22.06 -14.14 -37.96
N MET A 334 -22.12 -12.80 -37.91
CA MET A 334 -20.94 -11.91 -37.96
C MET A 334 -20.12 -11.99 -36.67
N VAL A 335 -20.75 -12.09 -35.50
CA VAL A 335 -20.04 -12.22 -34.21
C VAL A 335 -19.33 -13.58 -34.06
N LYS A 336 -19.85 -14.64 -34.71
CA LYS A 336 -19.24 -15.99 -34.69
C LYS A 336 -18.08 -16.15 -35.67
N LYS A 337 -17.95 -15.28 -36.67
CA LYS A 337 -16.78 -15.21 -37.55
C LYS A 337 -15.84 -14.12 -37.06
N LYS A 338 -14.93 -14.47 -36.14
CA LYS A 338 -13.78 -13.63 -35.80
C LYS A 338 -13.04 -13.21 -37.08
N PRO A 339 -12.91 -11.92 -37.41
CA PRO A 339 -11.69 -11.46 -38.03
C PRO A 339 -10.66 -11.33 -36.90
N ALA A 340 -9.53 -12.04 -37.02
CA ALA A 340 -8.37 -11.73 -36.20
C ALA A 340 -7.92 -10.31 -36.57
N VAL A 341 -8.25 -9.33 -35.73
CA VAL A 341 -7.76 -7.96 -35.86
C VAL A 341 -6.97 -7.65 -34.60
N ASN A 342 -5.73 -8.12 -34.59
CA ASN A 342 -4.67 -7.48 -33.83
C ASN A 342 -3.35 -7.61 -34.62
N ASP A 343 -3.39 -7.22 -35.90
CA ASP A 343 -2.17 -7.05 -36.69
C ASP A 343 -2.04 -5.60 -37.14
N LEU A 344 -1.43 -4.78 -36.27
CA LEU A 344 -1.03 -3.42 -36.57
C LEU A 344 0.29 -3.37 -37.37
N SER A 345 0.84 -4.51 -37.84
CA SER A 345 2.07 -4.53 -38.64
C SER A 345 1.95 -3.85 -40.01
N SER A 346 0.73 -3.53 -40.46
CA SER A 346 0.51 -2.77 -41.71
C SER A 346 0.45 -1.25 -41.54
N MET A 347 0.54 -0.70 -40.32
CA MET A 347 0.58 0.76 -40.10
C MET A 347 1.99 1.34 -40.00
N VAL A 348 3.04 0.50 -39.97
CA VAL A 348 4.43 0.98 -40.09
C VAL A 348 4.81 1.05 -41.57
N LYS A 349 4.66 2.22 -42.18
CA LYS A 349 5.29 2.53 -43.49
C LYS A 349 6.81 2.35 -43.36
N LYS A 350 7.32 1.20 -43.83
CA LYS A 350 8.74 0.98 -44.11
C LYS A 350 9.25 2.09 -45.02
N ARG A 351 10.08 2.99 -44.48
CA ARG A 351 10.99 3.80 -45.31
C ARG A 351 11.88 2.82 -46.08
N LYS A 352 11.82 2.86 -47.41
CA LYS A 352 12.66 2.08 -48.31
C LYS A 352 14.13 2.45 -48.05
N ALA A 353 14.92 1.54 -47.48
CA ALA A 353 16.35 1.50 -47.70
C ALA A 353 16.61 0.82 -49.05
N LYS A 354 17.43 1.43 -49.91
CA LYS A 354 17.89 0.85 -51.19
C LYS A 354 18.83 -0.32 -50.94
N PRO A 355 18.87 -1.34 -51.82
CA PRO A 355 19.74 -2.48 -51.69
C PRO A 355 21.18 -2.14 -52.08
N ASP A 356 22.09 -2.81 -51.36
CA ASP A 356 23.54 -2.84 -51.46
C ASP A 356 23.99 -3.61 -52.72
N GLU A 357 25.04 -3.14 -53.41
CA GLU A 357 25.72 -3.89 -54.46
C GLU A 357 27.17 -4.16 -54.01
N SER A 358 27.46 -5.45 -53.97
CA SER A 358 28.66 -6.16 -53.51
C SER A 358 30.01 -5.58 -53.92
N GLU A 359 31.04 -5.73 -53.06
CA GLU A 359 32.11 -6.69 -53.36
C GLU A 359 33.03 -7.01 -52.17
N SER A 360 33.27 -8.30 -52.04
CA SER A 360 34.19 -9.01 -51.16
C SER A 360 35.65 -8.58 -51.24
N LYS A 361 36.38 -8.60 -50.11
CA LYS A 361 37.74 -9.17 -50.06
C LYS A 361 38.15 -9.63 -48.65
N LYS A 362 38.65 -10.87 -48.64
CA LYS A 362 39.14 -11.71 -47.52
C LYS A 362 40.27 -11.05 -46.70
N PRO A 363 40.48 -11.49 -45.45
CA PRO A 363 41.64 -11.10 -44.67
C PRO A 363 42.87 -11.92 -45.09
N LYS A 364 44.04 -11.29 -45.11
CA LYS A 364 45.32 -11.97 -45.07
C LYS A 364 46.31 -11.18 -44.20
N LYS A 365 46.74 -11.88 -43.15
CA LYS A 365 47.87 -11.64 -42.24
C LYS A 365 47.77 -10.49 -41.25
#